data_AF-A0A3D5J7H6-F1
#
_entry.id   AF-A0A3D5J7H6-F1
#
_cell.length_a   1.000
_cell.length_b   1.000
_cell.length_c   1.000
_cell.angle_alpha   90.00
_cell.angle_beta   90.00
_cell.angle_gamma   90.00
#
_symmetry.space_group_name_H-M   'P 1'
#
loop_
_entity.id
_entity.type
_entity.pdbx_description
1 polymer ?
#
loop_
_entity_poly.entity_id
_entity_poly.type
_entity_poly.pdbx_seq_one_letter_code
_entity_poly.pdbx_strand_id
1 'polypeptide(L)' 'NTYGTGCFLMLNAGPKPVYSNHQLLSTIAWQIGEERTYALEGAVFVAGSLIQWLRDKMELFQNA' A
#
# COMPACT_ATOMS: atom_id res chain seq x y z
N ASN A 1 4.08 -0.13 -6.12
CA ASN A 1 2.87 0.67 -5.79
C ASN A 1 1.70 0.12 -6.55
N THR A 2 0.68 -0.35 -5.83
CA THR A 2 -0.59 -0.75 -6.42
C THR A 2 -1.60 0.34 -6.12
N TYR A 3 -2.24 0.89 -7.17
CA TYR A 3 -3.16 2.01 -7.07
C TYR A 3 -4.59 1.51 -7.24
N GLY A 4 -5.37 1.52 -6.16
CA GLY A 4 -6.80 1.20 -6.14
C GLY A 4 -7.56 2.22 -5.28
N THR A 5 -8.55 1.76 -4.51
CA THR A 5 -9.24 2.62 -3.51
C THR A 5 -8.24 3.34 -2.60
N GLY A 6 -7.24 2.60 -2.10
CA GLY A 6 -6.01 3.12 -1.50
C GLY A 6 -4.78 2.81 -2.38
N CYS A 7 -3.61 3.31 -1.98
CA CYS A 7 -2.34 3.00 -2.62
C CYS A 7 -1.40 2.34 -1.62
N PHE A 8 -0.86 1.18 -2.00
CA PHE A 8 0.04 0.40 -1.15
C PHE A 8 1.38 0.20 -1.87
N LEU A 9 2.45 0.61 -1.20
CA LEU A 9 3.82 0.31 -1.56
C LEU A 9 4.26 -0.90 -0.75
N MET A 10 4.85 -1.89 -1.42
CA MET A 10 5.61 -2.96 -0.77
C MET A 10 7.01 -3.04 -1.38
N LEU A 11 8.01 -3.11 -0.51
CA LEU A 11 9.41 -3.33 -0.86
C LEU A 11 9.89 -4.61 -0.19
N ASN A 12 10.39 -5.56 -0.96
CA ASN A 12 10.97 -6.80 -0.44
C ASN A 12 12.23 -6.50 0.41
N ALA A 13 12.26 -6.99 1.65
CA ALA A 13 13.35 -6.83 2.62
C ALA A 13 14.16 -8.12 2.85
N GLY A 14 13.85 -9.20 2.13
CA GLY A 14 14.52 -10.48 2.24
C GLY A 14 14.20 -11.21 3.56
N PRO A 15 15.09 -12.09 4.05
CA PRO A 15 14.80 -12.98 5.17
C PRO A 15 14.87 -12.32 6.56
N LYS A 16 15.29 -11.04 6.63
CA LYS A 16 15.40 -10.30 7.90
C LYS A 16 14.45 -9.11 7.88
N PRO A 17 13.67 -8.89 8.95
CA PRO A 17 12.84 -7.70 9.04
C PRO A 17 13.72 -6.45 9.10
N VAL A 18 13.35 -5.44 8.32
CA VAL A 18 13.95 -4.09 8.38
C VAL A 18 12.98 -3.19 9.12
N TYR A 19 13.42 -2.57 10.22
CA TYR A 19 12.63 -1.59 10.96
C TYR A 19 12.82 -0.19 10.39
N SER A 20 11.72 0.50 10.10
CA SER A 20 11.76 1.83 9.50
C SER A 20 11.84 2.93 10.56
N ASN A 21 12.75 3.88 10.36
CA ASN A 21 12.79 5.16 11.09
C ASN A 21 11.92 6.25 10.43
N HIS A 22 11.24 5.91 9.32
CA HIS A 22 10.46 6.84 8.50
C HIS A 22 8.98 6.41 8.41
N GLN A 23 8.45 5.86 9.50
CA GLN A 23 7.02 5.53 9.66
C GLN A 23 6.48 4.53 8.60
N LEU A 24 7.33 3.63 8.11
CA LEU A 24 6.88 2.49 7.30
C LEU A 24 6.64 1.28 8.20
N LEU A 25 5.73 0.42 7.78
CA LEU A 25 5.43 -0.83 8.47
C LEU A 25 6.43 -1.91 8.06
N SER A 26 6.97 -2.63 9.04
CA SER A 26 7.73 -3.85 8.82
C SER A 26 6.78 -5.04 8.89
N THR A 27 6.56 -5.72 7.78
CA THR A 27 5.56 -6.79 7.65
C THR A 27 6.12 -8.05 7.03
N ILE A 28 5.37 -9.14 7.06
CA ILE A 28 5.69 -10.37 6.33
C ILE A 28 5.21 -10.20 4.89
N ALA A 29 6.10 -10.37 3.92
CA ALA A 29 5.74 -10.35 2.51
C ALA A 29 5.07 -11.68 2.10
N TRP A 30 5.74 -12.79 2.39
CA TRP A 30 5.25 -14.14 2.17
C TRP A 30 6.06 -15.16 2.96
N GLN A 31 5.57 -16.39 3.01
CA GLN A 31 6.30 -17.54 3.49
C GLN A 31 6.13 -18.71 2.51
N ILE A 32 7.24 -19.33 2.12
CA ILE A 32 7.27 -20.49 1.23
C ILE A 32 8.09 -21.56 1.95
N GLY A 33 7.41 -22.63 2.39
CA GLY A 33 8.01 -23.63 3.27
C GLY A 33 8.45 -23.01 4.60
N GLU A 34 9.73 -23.23 4.95
CA GLU A 34 10.36 -22.67 6.15
C GLU A 34 10.96 -21.27 5.92
N GLU A 35 11.04 -20.82 4.67
CA GLU A 35 11.62 -19.53 4.33
C GLU A 35 10.57 -18.41 4.39
N ARG A 36 10.81 -17.45 5.28
CA ARG A 36 9.98 -16.25 5.42
C ARG A 36 10.68 -15.04 4.82
N THR A 37 9.97 -14.31 3.98
CA THR A 37 10.42 -13.03 3.42
C THR A 37 9.62 -11.89 4.03
N TYR A 38 10.31 -10.81 4.42
CA TYR A 38 9.70 -9.61 4.98
C TYR A 38 9.58 -8.51 3.92
N ALA A 39 8.74 -7.53 4.19
CA ALA A 39 8.63 -6.33 3.39
C ALA A 39 8.55 -5.07 4.26
N LEU A 40 8.97 -3.96 3.67
CA LEU A 40 8.59 -2.63 4.11
C LEU A 40 7.32 -2.21 3.36
N GLU A 41 6.32 -1.79 4.10
CA GLU A 41 5.03 -1.38 3.58
C GLU A 41 4.77 0.10 3.87
N GLY A 42 4.28 0.82 2.86
CA GLY A 42 3.71 2.15 3.00
C GLY A 42 2.26 2.12 2.54
N ALA A 43 1.34 2.61 3.38
CA ALA A 43 -0.09 2.59 3.12
C ALA A 43 -0.66 4.02 2.99
N VAL A 44 -1.34 4.29 1.88
CA VAL A 44 -2.12 5.49 1.65
C VAL A 44 -3.58 5.06 1.53
N PHE A 45 -4.38 5.31 2.55
CA PHE A 45 -5.76 4.80 2.61
C PHE A 45 -6.71 5.45 1.60
N VAL A 46 -6.41 6.67 1.17
CA VAL A 46 -7.23 7.45 0.25
C VAL A 46 -6.41 7.74 -1.01
N ALA A 47 -6.69 7.00 -2.08
CA ALA A 47 -6.10 7.21 -3.40
C ALA A 47 -7.19 7.30 -4.46
N GLY A 48 -7.59 6.18 -5.07
CA GLY A 48 -8.68 6.15 -6.05
C GLY A 48 -10.04 6.50 -5.44
N SER A 49 -10.25 6.27 -4.14
CA SER A 49 -11.47 6.71 -3.44
C SER A 49 -11.64 8.23 -3.44
N LEU A 50 -10.54 9.00 -3.50
CA LEU A 50 -10.62 10.45 -3.62
C LEU A 50 -11.24 10.85 -4.97
N ILE A 51 -10.78 10.22 -6.05
CA ILE A 51 -11.30 10.46 -7.40
C ILE A 51 -12.78 10.08 -7.47
N GLN A 52 -13.15 8.93 -6.88
CA GLN A 52 -14.55 8.51 -6.77
C GLN A 52 -15.40 9.51 -5.98
N TRP A 53 -14.90 10.02 -4.86
CA TRP A 53 -15.62 10.99 -4.04
C TRP A 53 -15.82 12.33 -4.77
N LEU A 54 -14.80 12.83 -5.47
CA LEU A 54 -14.91 14.05 -6.28
C LEU A 54 -15.93 13.90 -7.41
N ARG A 55 -16.01 12.71 -8.04
CA ARG A 55 -17.00 12.38 -9.07
C ARG A 55 -18.41 12.27 -8.49
N ASP A 56 -18.59 11.48 -7.44
CA ASP A 56 -19.91 11.03 -6.99
C ASP A 56 -20.56 11.96 -5.95
N LYS A 57 -19.77 12.75 -5.23
CA LYS A 57 -20.27 13.63 -4.15
C LYS A 57 -20.16 15.11 -4.48
N MET A 58 -19.09 15.51 -5.14
CA MET A 58 -18.92 16.89 -5.57
C MET A 58 -19.36 17.12 -7.02
N GLU A 59 -19.63 16.06 -7.78
CA GLU A 59 -20.09 16.11 -9.18
C GLU A 59 -19.21 16.98 -10.09
N LEU A 60 -17.90 17.04 -9.78
CA LEU A 60 -16.96 17.92 -10.51
C LEU A 60 -16.68 17.44 -11.93
N PHE A 61 -16.89 16.14 -12.19
CA PHE A 61 -16.72 15.50 -13.49
C PHE A 61 -17.57 14.23 -13.55
N GLN A 62 -17.91 13.78 -14.76
CA GLN A 62 -18.80 12.62 -14.94
C GLN A 62 -18.07 11.28 -15.02
N ASN A 63 -16.81 11.25 -15.50
CA ASN A 63 -16.05 10.02 -15.70
C ASN A 63 -14.64 10.13 -15.10
N ALA A 64 -14.16 9.04 -14.50
CA ALA A 64 -12.85 8.88 -13.88
C ALA A 64 -11.92 8.04 -14.76
#